data_AF-A0A6P8NYG7-F1
#
_entry.id   AF-A0A6P8NYG7-F1
#
_cell.length_a   1.000
_cell.length_b   1.000
_cell.length_c   1.000
_cell.angle_alpha   90.00
_cell.angle_beta   90.00
_cell.angle_gamma   90.00
#
_symmetry.space_group_name_H-M   'P 1'
#
loop_
_entity.id
_entity.type
_entity.pdbx_description
1 polymer ?
#
loop_
_entity_poly.entity_id
_entity_poly.type
_entity_poly.pdbx_seq_one_letter_code
_entity_poly.pdbx_strand_id
1 'polypeptide(L)'
;MSRNEFVEILKFIRFDKKDDRSQRLKNDKFALISTVWDKFIENSQNCYKPGANITIDKQLFPTKVRCRFTQYLPNKPDKFGIKFWLASDVQTKYVVNGFPYLGKSEKDLPETVEFYNETKFGVNIARQMITKYSVKLRSKRWPLQVFFNILDLAGINAWILYKETTGEQISRKDFMFQLAEELVADNEKSRIEQRASEIQGTSKNSPYSRKWCQIGYCNNNKTTTICNLRKKYVCGKCTQKKLYVCKKCDE
;
A
#
# COMPACT_ATOMS: atom_id res chain seq x y z
N MET A 1 -6.09 7.96 -6.71
CA MET A 1 -5.96 8.27 -5.25
C MET A 1 -4.88 9.33 -5.06
N SER A 2 -5.06 10.30 -4.16
CA SER A 2 -4.00 11.27 -3.87
C SER A 2 -2.87 10.63 -3.06
N ARG A 3 -1.67 11.21 -3.15
CA ARG A 3 -0.50 10.76 -2.37
C ARG A 3 -0.76 10.79 -0.86
N ASN A 4 -1.48 11.79 -0.37
CA ASN A 4 -1.76 11.95 1.06
C ASN A 4 -2.72 10.87 1.57
N GLU A 5 -3.80 10.60 0.83
CA GLU A 5 -4.72 9.49 1.15
C GLU A 5 -3.95 8.15 1.20
N PHE A 6 -3.09 7.90 0.21
CA PHE A 6 -2.30 6.66 0.16
C PHE A 6 -1.39 6.49 1.38
N VAL A 7 -0.65 7.55 1.73
CA VAL A 7 0.22 7.55 2.91
C VAL A 7 -0.59 7.37 4.20
N GLU A 8 -1.78 7.96 4.28
CA GLU A 8 -2.65 7.82 5.44
C GLU A 8 -3.16 6.39 5.60
N ILE A 9 -3.65 5.76 4.53
CA ILE A 9 -4.07 4.35 4.53
C ILE A 9 -2.91 3.47 5.00
N LEU A 10 -1.70 3.67 4.45
CA LEU A 10 -0.51 2.91 4.84
C LEU A 10 -0.15 3.04 6.33
N LYS A 11 -0.56 4.09 7.05
CA LYS A 11 -0.37 4.19 8.50
C LYS A 11 -1.27 3.23 9.27
N PHE A 12 -2.48 2.99 8.77
CA PHE A 12 -3.54 2.26 9.48
C PHE A 12 -3.69 0.79 9.08
N ILE A 13 -3.13 0.33 7.95
CA ILE A 13 -3.17 -1.10 7.58
C ILE A 13 -2.65 -1.99 8.74
N ARG A 14 -3.48 -2.94 9.18
CA ARG A 14 -3.18 -3.99 10.16
C ARG A 14 -3.70 -5.32 9.60
N PHE A 15 -3.14 -6.43 10.09
CA PHE A 15 -3.44 -7.78 9.58
C PHE A 15 -3.86 -8.74 10.69
N ASP A 16 -4.19 -8.19 11.86
CA ASP A 16 -4.55 -8.91 13.07
C ASP A 16 -5.62 -8.14 13.84
N LYS A 17 -6.33 -8.84 14.74
CA LYS A 17 -7.28 -8.23 15.67
C LYS A 17 -6.49 -7.77 16.91
N LYS A 18 -6.80 -6.58 17.42
CA LYS A 18 -6.06 -6.04 18.57
C LYS A 18 -6.34 -6.85 19.84
N ASP A 19 -7.56 -7.38 19.96
CA ASP A 19 -8.08 -7.98 21.19
C ASP A 19 -7.45 -9.36 21.48
N ASP A 20 -7.13 -10.15 20.44
CA ASP A 20 -6.52 -11.47 20.58
C ASP A 20 -4.98 -11.46 20.49
N ARG A 21 -4.38 -10.35 20.01
CA ARG A 21 -2.94 -10.22 19.74
C ARG A 21 -2.06 -10.69 20.89
N SER A 22 -2.35 -10.23 22.10
CA SER A 22 -1.53 -10.54 23.29
C SER A 22 -1.50 -12.03 23.58
N GLN A 23 -2.62 -12.72 23.35
CA GLN A 23 -2.70 -14.17 23.54
C GLN A 23 -1.99 -14.92 22.41
N ARG A 24 -2.20 -14.50 21.15
CA ARG A 24 -1.54 -15.12 19.98
C ARG A 24 -0.02 -15.02 20.06
N LEU A 25 0.51 -13.87 20.48
CA LEU A 25 1.95 -13.64 20.61
C LEU A 25 2.65 -14.54 21.64
N LYS A 26 1.92 -15.18 22.56
CA LYS A 26 2.50 -16.15 23.50
C LYS A 26 2.98 -17.41 22.77
N ASN A 27 2.24 -17.82 21.73
CA ASN A 27 2.48 -19.08 21.01
C ASN A 27 3.08 -18.85 19.62
N ASP A 28 2.75 -17.71 18.98
CA ASP A 28 3.15 -17.37 17.62
C ASP A 28 3.86 -16.01 17.58
N LYS A 29 5.19 -16.02 17.42
CA LYS A 29 6.00 -14.81 17.27
C LYS A 29 5.66 -14.02 15.98
N PHE A 30 4.99 -14.66 15.03
CA PHE A 30 4.58 -14.13 13.72
C PHE A 30 3.10 -13.69 13.66
N ALA A 31 2.40 -13.72 14.80
CA ALA A 31 0.95 -13.50 14.93
C ALA A 31 0.38 -12.25 14.24
N LEU A 32 1.17 -11.19 14.09
CA LEU A 32 0.73 -9.93 13.50
C LEU A 32 0.44 -10.03 11.99
N ILE A 33 0.86 -11.11 11.32
CA ILE A 33 0.67 -11.33 9.88
C ILE A 33 0.43 -12.80 9.52
N SER A 34 0.58 -13.74 10.46
CA SER A 34 0.50 -15.19 10.17
C SER A 34 -0.78 -15.57 9.44
N THR A 35 -1.93 -15.05 9.85
CA THR A 35 -3.21 -15.33 9.16
C THR A 35 -3.18 -14.98 7.66
N VAL A 36 -2.54 -13.88 7.27
CA VAL A 36 -2.44 -13.48 5.86
C VAL A 36 -1.39 -14.33 5.13
N TRP A 37 -0.28 -14.65 5.80
CA TRP A 37 0.74 -15.53 5.26
C TRP A 37 0.22 -16.94 4.99
N ASP A 38 -0.46 -17.53 5.97
CA ASP A 38 -1.02 -18.87 5.90
C ASP A 38 -2.05 -18.94 4.77
N LYS A 39 -2.89 -17.90 4.62
CA LYS A 39 -3.85 -17.84 3.52
C LYS A 39 -3.18 -17.74 2.15
N PHE A 40 -2.09 -16.98 2.05
CA PHE A 40 -1.29 -16.91 0.83
C PHE A 40 -0.71 -18.28 0.47
N ILE A 41 -0.12 -18.99 1.44
CA ILE A 41 0.46 -20.32 1.22
C ILE A 41 -0.62 -21.35 0.85
N GLU A 42 -1.75 -21.36 1.56
CA GLU A 42 -2.89 -22.23 1.26
C GLU A 42 -3.38 -22.04 -0.18
N ASN A 43 -3.57 -20.77 -0.59
CA ASN A 43 -3.96 -20.46 -1.97
C ASN A 43 -2.88 -20.92 -2.97
N SER A 44 -1.61 -20.76 -2.62
CA SER A 44 -0.49 -21.22 -3.47
C SER A 44 -0.53 -22.72 -3.73
N GLN A 45 -0.80 -23.51 -2.68
CA GLN A 45 -0.89 -24.96 -2.76
C GLN A 45 -2.13 -25.42 -3.55
N ASN A 46 -3.24 -24.71 -3.41
CA ASN A 46 -4.50 -25.06 -4.07
C ASN A 46 -4.51 -24.71 -5.57
N CYS A 47 -3.79 -23.66 -5.97
CA CYS A 47 -3.83 -23.16 -7.35
C CYS A 47 -2.82 -23.82 -8.29
N TYR A 48 -1.86 -24.61 -7.79
CA TYR A 48 -0.76 -25.11 -8.62
C TYR A 48 -0.34 -26.53 -8.21
N LYS A 49 -0.22 -27.41 -9.20
CA LYS A 49 0.35 -28.75 -9.02
C LYS A 49 1.83 -28.73 -9.45
N PRO A 50 2.79 -28.88 -8.51
CA PRO A 50 4.20 -28.87 -8.86
C PRO A 50 4.60 -30.09 -9.69
N GLY A 51 5.68 -29.91 -10.46
CA GLY A 51 6.34 -30.99 -11.18
C GLY A 51 7.13 -31.91 -10.25
N ALA A 52 7.89 -32.83 -10.85
CA ALA A 52 8.63 -33.84 -10.09
C ALA A 52 9.73 -33.25 -9.18
N ASN A 53 10.21 -32.05 -9.47
CA ASN A 53 11.36 -31.45 -8.80
C ASN A 53 10.97 -30.15 -8.08
N ILE A 54 11.10 -30.16 -6.75
CA ILE A 54 10.91 -28.99 -5.89
C ILE A 54 12.25 -28.68 -5.22
N THR A 55 12.60 -27.39 -5.18
CA THR A 55 13.77 -26.89 -4.45
C THR A 55 13.33 -26.11 -3.22
N ILE A 56 14.09 -26.21 -2.14
CA ILE A 56 13.85 -25.49 -0.89
C ILE A 56 14.99 -24.49 -0.70
N ASP A 57 14.73 -23.21 -0.49
CA ASP A 57 15.82 -22.25 -0.27
C ASP A 57 15.53 -21.27 0.87
N LYS A 58 16.61 -20.77 1.46
CA LYS A 58 16.62 -19.71 2.45
C LYS A 58 16.58 -18.38 1.68
N GLN A 59 15.41 -17.77 1.60
CA GLN A 59 15.25 -16.44 1.08
C GLN A 59 15.37 -15.41 2.21
N LEU A 60 16.29 -14.47 2.09
CA LEU A 60 16.39 -13.32 2.99
C LEU A 60 15.66 -12.14 2.35
N PHE A 61 14.60 -11.64 2.98
CA PHE A 61 13.96 -10.40 2.58
C PHE A 61 14.56 -9.23 3.35
N PRO A 62 15.27 -8.31 2.67
CA PRO A 62 15.99 -7.22 3.33
C PRO A 62 15.09 -6.35 4.20
N THR A 63 15.49 -6.05 5.43
CA THR A 63 14.80 -5.06 6.26
C THR A 63 15.70 -4.60 7.39
N LYS A 64 15.66 -3.29 7.66
CA LYS A 64 16.32 -2.66 8.82
C LYS A 64 15.33 -2.34 9.95
N VAL A 65 14.09 -2.83 9.83
CA VAL A 65 13.06 -2.60 10.84
C VAL A 65 13.33 -3.47 12.06
N ARG A 66 13.10 -2.90 13.25
CA ARG A 66 13.18 -3.65 14.51
C ARG A 66 12.15 -4.78 14.51
N CYS A 67 12.64 -6.01 14.50
CA CYS A 67 11.86 -7.23 14.59
C CYS A 67 12.65 -8.26 15.42
N ARG A 68 11.96 -9.08 16.21
CA ARG A 68 12.60 -10.02 17.17
C ARG A 68 13.39 -11.14 16.49
N PHE A 69 13.10 -11.42 15.22
CA PHE A 69 13.68 -12.52 14.46
C PHE A 69 14.42 -12.05 13.20
N THR A 70 14.80 -10.77 13.11
CA THR A 70 15.72 -10.27 12.07
C THR A 70 17.02 -11.06 12.12
N GLN A 71 17.49 -11.51 10.95
CA GLN A 71 18.72 -12.29 10.78
C GLN A 71 19.79 -11.45 10.09
N TYR A 72 21.05 -11.72 10.46
CA TYR A 72 22.23 -11.23 9.78
C TYR A 72 22.85 -12.33 8.93
N LEU A 73 23.03 -12.09 7.63
CA LEU A 73 23.72 -12.98 6.70
C LEU A 73 24.90 -12.22 6.06
N PRO A 74 26.16 -12.51 6.42
CA PRO A 74 27.32 -11.73 5.98
C PRO A 74 27.55 -11.79 4.46
N ASN A 75 27.22 -12.92 3.83
CA ASN A 75 27.48 -13.19 2.41
C ASN A 75 26.38 -12.66 1.46
N LYS A 76 25.39 -11.90 1.98
CA LYS A 76 24.32 -11.30 1.17
C LYS A 76 24.56 -9.80 1.01
N PRO A 77 24.20 -9.20 -0.14
CA PRO A 77 24.41 -7.76 -0.38
C PRO A 77 23.65 -6.92 0.65
N ASP A 78 22.38 -7.27 0.89
CA ASP A 78 21.63 -6.80 2.05
C ASP A 78 21.79 -7.80 3.20
N LYS A 79 22.63 -7.43 4.17
CA LYS A 79 23.03 -8.34 5.25
C LYS A 79 21.95 -8.55 6.30
N PHE A 80 20.99 -7.63 6.45
CA PHE A 80 19.94 -7.69 7.47
C PHE A 80 18.56 -7.89 6.84
N GLY A 81 17.80 -8.87 7.34
CA GLY A 81 16.46 -9.12 6.85
C GLY A 81 15.68 -10.17 7.65
N ILE A 82 14.43 -10.41 7.23
CA ILE A 82 13.64 -11.53 7.74
C ILE A 82 13.90 -12.71 6.82
N LYS A 83 14.34 -13.83 7.39
CA LYS A 83 14.65 -15.05 6.65
C LYS A 83 13.40 -15.92 6.54
N PHE A 84 13.16 -16.48 5.36
CA PHE A 84 12.11 -17.44 5.07
C PHE A 84 12.73 -18.67 4.42
N TRP A 85 12.13 -19.83 4.68
CA TRP A 85 12.33 -21.02 3.88
C TRP A 85 11.22 -21.07 2.85
N LEU A 86 11.56 -21.12 1.57
CA LEU A 86 10.60 -21.18 0.47
C LEU A 86 10.81 -22.48 -0.29
N ALA A 87 9.73 -23.20 -0.54
CA ALA A 87 9.70 -24.35 -1.44
C ALA A 87 9.14 -23.89 -2.80
N SER A 88 9.91 -24.08 -3.86
CA SER A 88 9.57 -23.66 -5.20
C SER A 88 9.71 -24.78 -6.22
N ASP A 89 8.82 -24.80 -7.20
CA ASP A 89 8.95 -25.68 -8.35
C ASP A 89 10.21 -25.33 -9.16
N VAL A 90 11.00 -26.33 -9.53
CA VAL A 90 12.28 -26.10 -10.22
C VAL A 90 12.07 -25.60 -11.64
N GLN A 91 11.02 -26.02 -12.34
CA GLN A 91 10.83 -25.65 -13.74
C GLN A 91 10.23 -24.25 -13.86
N THR A 92 9.10 -24.00 -13.21
CA THR A 92 8.34 -22.75 -13.34
C THR A 92 8.79 -21.67 -12.37
N LYS A 93 9.50 -22.05 -11.30
CA LYS A 93 9.86 -21.21 -10.16
C LYS A 93 8.67 -20.78 -9.30
N TYR A 94 7.52 -21.44 -9.44
CA TYR A 94 6.33 -21.19 -8.64
C TYR A 94 6.59 -21.46 -7.16
N VAL A 95 6.23 -20.54 -6.27
CA VAL A 95 6.39 -20.75 -4.83
C VAL A 95 5.22 -21.58 -4.31
N VAL A 96 5.46 -22.83 -3.93
CA VAL A 96 4.44 -23.77 -3.47
C VAL A 96 4.19 -23.62 -1.97
N ASN A 97 5.25 -23.45 -1.18
CA ASN A 97 5.16 -23.38 0.27
C ASN A 97 6.22 -22.45 0.84
N GLY A 98 6.05 -21.99 2.09
CA GLY A 98 7.09 -21.28 2.79
C GLY A 98 6.77 -20.95 4.23
N PHE A 99 7.83 -20.81 5.03
CA PHE A 99 7.75 -20.56 6.46
C PHE A 99 8.75 -19.50 6.91
N PRO A 100 8.35 -18.56 7.80
CA PRO A 100 9.27 -17.60 8.38
C PRO A 100 10.22 -18.30 9.35
N TYR A 101 11.48 -17.89 9.35
CA TYR A 101 12.42 -18.29 10.39
C TYR A 101 12.31 -17.34 11.58
N LEU A 102 11.79 -17.82 12.70
CA LEU A 102 11.48 -17.03 13.89
C LEU A 102 12.55 -17.11 15.00
N GLY A 103 13.76 -17.55 14.64
CA GLY A 103 14.85 -17.89 15.57
C GLY A 103 14.88 -19.39 15.91
N LYS A 104 15.86 -19.82 16.71
CA LYS A 104 15.92 -21.20 17.19
C LYS A 104 14.76 -21.45 18.18
N SER A 105 13.94 -22.48 17.95
CA SER A 105 13.15 -23.15 18.98
C SER A 105 14.00 -24.27 19.58
N GLU A 106 13.81 -24.61 20.86
CA GLU A 106 14.53 -25.71 21.53
C GLU A 106 14.21 -27.11 20.96
N LYS A 107 13.25 -27.24 20.03
CA LYS A 107 12.70 -28.54 19.61
C LYS A 107 12.76 -28.89 18.12
N ASP A 108 13.16 -28.00 17.22
CA ASP A 108 13.00 -28.27 15.78
C ASP A 108 14.25 -27.97 14.95
N LEU A 109 15.21 -28.89 14.95
CA LEU A 109 15.96 -29.15 13.73
C LEU A 109 15.92 -30.65 13.45
N PRO A 110 15.09 -31.10 12.50
CA PRO A 110 15.31 -32.43 11.94
C PRO A 110 16.65 -32.42 11.21
N GLU A 111 17.43 -33.46 11.48
CA GLU A 111 18.78 -33.78 10.98
C GLU A 111 18.92 -33.63 9.44
N THR A 112 17.81 -33.70 8.72
CA THR A 112 17.68 -33.48 7.27
C THR A 112 18.01 -32.05 6.80
N VAL A 113 17.97 -31.06 7.69
CA VAL A 113 18.26 -29.64 7.35
C VAL A 113 19.76 -29.37 7.22
N GLU A 114 20.61 -30.16 7.90
CA GLU A 114 22.07 -30.06 7.80
C GLU A 114 22.56 -30.67 6.49
N PHE A 115 22.10 -31.88 6.15
CA PHE A 115 22.38 -32.56 4.87
C PHE A 115 22.01 -31.68 3.65
N TYR A 116 20.90 -30.95 3.72
CA TYR A 116 20.44 -30.07 2.64
C TYR A 116 21.26 -28.78 2.47
N ASN A 117 22.01 -28.34 3.50
CA ASN A 117 22.85 -27.14 3.37
C ASN A 117 24.10 -27.40 2.53
N GLU A 118 24.52 -28.66 2.38
CA GLU A 118 25.72 -29.06 1.65
C GLU A 118 25.48 -29.26 0.15
N THR A 119 24.26 -29.63 -0.26
CA THR A 119 23.91 -29.95 -1.67
C THR A 119 23.38 -28.77 -2.48
N LYS A 120 23.51 -27.53 -1.97
CA LYS A 120 22.75 -26.37 -2.48
C LYS A 120 23.33 -25.71 -3.72
N PHE A 121 23.17 -26.34 -4.89
CA PHE A 121 23.41 -25.75 -6.21
C PHE A 121 22.09 -25.51 -6.95
N GLY A 122 21.34 -24.49 -6.52
CA GLY A 122 20.10 -24.04 -7.16
C GLY A 122 19.83 -22.56 -6.95
N VAL A 123 20.90 -21.76 -6.96
CA VAL A 123 20.98 -20.44 -6.33
C VAL A 123 20.98 -19.33 -7.38
N ASN A 124 19.83 -18.68 -7.64
CA ASN A 124 19.75 -17.22 -7.91
C ASN A 124 18.42 -16.73 -8.49
N ILE A 125 17.66 -17.56 -9.21
CA ILE A 125 16.61 -17.04 -10.12
C ILE A 125 15.44 -16.41 -9.34
N ALA A 126 14.93 -17.07 -8.30
CA ALA A 126 13.84 -16.52 -7.47
C ALA A 126 14.23 -15.19 -6.80
N ARG A 127 15.49 -15.06 -6.35
CA ARG A 127 16.00 -13.84 -5.73
C ARG A 127 16.06 -12.68 -6.71
N GLN A 128 16.56 -12.91 -7.92
CA GLN A 128 16.61 -11.88 -8.97
C GLN A 128 15.20 -11.44 -9.40
N MET A 129 14.26 -12.39 -9.44
CA MET A 129 12.86 -12.07 -9.75
C MET A 129 12.27 -11.12 -8.71
N ILE A 130 12.36 -11.43 -7.41
CA ILE A 130 11.76 -10.57 -6.37
C ILE A 130 12.30 -9.13 -6.45
N THR A 131 13.59 -8.95 -6.73
CA THR A 131 14.20 -7.60 -6.72
C THR A 131 13.79 -6.68 -7.88
N LYS A 132 13.48 -7.21 -9.07
CA LYS A 132 13.36 -6.38 -10.30
C LYS A 132 12.09 -5.53 -10.35
N TYR A 133 11.00 -5.99 -9.72
CA TYR A 133 9.69 -5.32 -9.73
C TYR A 133 9.05 -5.34 -8.34
N SER A 134 9.86 -5.12 -7.30
CA SER A 134 9.37 -5.16 -5.91
C SER A 134 8.46 -3.97 -5.60
N VAL A 135 7.32 -4.23 -4.96
CA VAL A 135 6.39 -3.19 -4.48
C VAL A 135 6.75 -2.64 -3.10
N LYS A 136 7.94 -2.97 -2.60
CA LYS A 136 8.36 -2.69 -1.24
C LYS A 136 8.51 -1.21 -0.96
N LEU A 137 7.69 -0.73 -0.03
CA LEU A 137 7.78 0.64 0.49
C LEU A 137 8.51 0.69 1.81
N ARG A 138 9.14 1.84 2.09
CA ARG A 138 9.79 2.10 3.38
C ARG A 138 8.74 2.19 4.48
N SER A 139 8.81 1.28 5.45
CA SER A 139 7.96 1.31 6.64
C SER A 139 8.77 0.92 7.87
N LYS A 140 8.41 1.47 9.03
CA LYS A 140 8.98 1.11 10.34
C LYS A 140 8.25 -0.08 10.99
N ARG A 141 7.26 -0.67 10.32
CA ARG A 141 6.45 -1.78 10.83
C ARG A 141 6.79 -3.07 10.08
N TRP A 142 7.37 -4.04 10.78
CA TRP A 142 7.81 -5.29 10.16
C TRP A 142 6.66 -6.10 9.52
N PRO A 143 5.40 -6.14 10.04
CA PRO A 143 4.33 -6.89 9.38
C PRO A 143 4.01 -6.33 7.99
N LEU A 144 4.10 -5.01 7.82
CA LEU A 144 3.89 -4.37 6.53
C LEU A 144 5.02 -4.67 5.55
N GLN A 145 6.27 -4.80 6.03
CA GLN A 145 7.38 -5.25 5.19
C GLN A 145 7.16 -6.69 4.69
N VAL A 146 6.64 -7.57 5.55
CA VAL A 146 6.28 -8.94 5.14
C VAL A 146 5.13 -8.92 4.13
N PHE A 147 4.11 -8.09 4.34
CA PHE A 147 3.01 -7.95 3.40
C PHE A 147 3.47 -7.55 1.99
N PHE A 148 4.40 -6.61 1.85
CA PHE A 148 4.96 -6.29 0.53
C PHE A 148 5.70 -7.48 -0.10
N ASN A 149 6.41 -8.27 0.70
CA ASN A 149 7.02 -9.50 0.19
C ASN A 149 5.96 -10.51 -0.28
N ILE A 150 4.83 -10.64 0.43
CA ILE A 150 3.70 -11.48 0.00
C ILE A 150 3.17 -11.00 -1.35
N LEU A 151 2.98 -9.69 -1.54
CA LEU A 151 2.54 -9.13 -2.84
C LEU A 151 3.53 -9.44 -3.96
N ASP A 152 4.84 -9.32 -3.71
CA ASP A 152 5.87 -9.66 -4.68
C ASP A 152 5.80 -11.15 -5.08
N LEU A 153 5.62 -12.04 -4.12
CA LEU A 153 5.49 -13.49 -4.36
C LEU A 153 4.18 -13.82 -5.07
N ALA A 154 3.07 -13.22 -4.66
CA ALA A 154 1.76 -13.41 -5.28
C ALA A 154 1.77 -12.94 -6.74
N GLY A 155 2.40 -11.80 -7.04
CA GLY A 155 2.55 -11.32 -8.42
C GLY A 155 3.38 -12.28 -9.30
N ILE A 156 4.44 -12.89 -8.75
CA ILE A 156 5.21 -13.92 -9.47
C ILE A 156 4.35 -15.17 -9.72
N ASN A 157 3.66 -15.66 -8.68
CA ASN A 157 2.81 -16.84 -8.79
C ASN A 157 1.65 -16.62 -9.77
N ALA A 158 1.00 -15.45 -9.73
CA ALA A 158 -0.07 -15.09 -10.66
C ALA A 158 0.45 -15.02 -12.11
N TRP A 159 1.63 -14.43 -12.34
CA TRP A 159 2.25 -14.39 -13.67
C TRP A 159 2.57 -15.79 -14.19
N ILE A 160 3.04 -16.69 -13.34
CA ILE A 160 3.29 -18.09 -13.73
C ILE A 160 1.98 -18.77 -14.09
N LEU A 161 0.95 -18.67 -13.24
CA LEU A 161 -0.36 -19.25 -13.51
C LEU A 161 -0.99 -18.73 -14.80
N TYR A 162 -0.86 -17.43 -15.08
CA TYR A 162 -1.34 -16.85 -16.32
C TYR A 162 -0.73 -17.55 -17.53
N LYS A 163 0.62 -17.67 -17.60
CA LYS A 163 1.29 -18.32 -18.73
C LYS A 163 0.92 -19.80 -18.86
N GLU A 164 0.78 -20.51 -17.74
CA GLU A 164 0.42 -21.94 -17.74
C GLU A 164 -1.04 -22.17 -18.18
N THR A 165 -1.94 -21.24 -17.87
CA THR A 165 -3.39 -21.39 -18.17
C THR A 165 -3.77 -20.86 -19.54
N THR A 166 -3.18 -19.75 -19.99
CA THR A 166 -3.48 -19.15 -21.30
C THR A 166 -2.56 -19.64 -22.42
N GLY A 167 -1.38 -20.16 -22.07
CA GLY A 167 -0.32 -20.49 -23.01
C GLY A 167 0.40 -19.26 -23.60
N GLU A 168 0.03 -18.04 -23.18
CA GLU A 168 0.62 -16.82 -23.71
C GLU A 168 1.98 -16.51 -23.09
N GLN A 169 2.89 -16.00 -23.92
CA GLN A 169 4.22 -15.56 -23.48
C GLN A 169 4.22 -14.05 -23.21
N ILE A 170 3.67 -13.65 -22.07
CA ILE A 170 3.71 -12.26 -21.62
C ILE A 170 4.96 -11.99 -20.77
N SER A 171 5.61 -10.85 -21.00
CA SER A 171 6.70 -10.40 -20.14
C SER A 171 6.15 -10.08 -18.74
N ARG A 172 6.93 -10.36 -17.69
CA ARG A 172 6.48 -10.05 -16.32
C ARG A 172 6.17 -8.56 -16.12
N LYS A 173 6.89 -7.68 -16.80
CA LYS A 173 6.65 -6.23 -16.72
C LYS A 173 5.23 -5.92 -17.19
N ASP A 174 4.87 -6.42 -18.37
CA ASP A 174 3.59 -6.10 -19.00
C ASP A 174 2.44 -6.74 -18.24
N PHE A 175 2.62 -7.97 -17.74
CA PHE A 175 1.66 -8.60 -16.83
C PHE A 175 1.41 -7.76 -15.57
N MET A 176 2.47 -7.22 -14.95
CA MET A 176 2.32 -6.38 -13.76
C MET A 176 1.62 -5.04 -14.08
N PHE A 177 1.80 -4.49 -15.28
CA PHE A 177 1.07 -3.30 -15.71
C PHE A 177 -0.42 -3.60 -15.92
N GLN A 178 -0.75 -4.66 -16.65
CA GLN A 178 -2.14 -5.10 -16.87
C GLN A 178 -2.84 -5.38 -15.53
N LEU A 179 -2.19 -6.15 -14.64
CA LEU A 179 -2.71 -6.42 -13.31
C LEU A 179 -2.98 -5.15 -12.50
N ALA A 180 -2.09 -4.16 -12.60
CA ALA A 180 -2.26 -2.89 -11.89
C ALA A 180 -3.44 -2.08 -12.44
N GLU A 181 -3.62 -2.04 -13.76
CA GLU A 181 -4.76 -1.37 -14.41
C GLU A 181 -6.09 -2.02 -14.01
N GLU A 182 -6.17 -3.35 -14.05
CA GLU A 182 -7.36 -4.12 -13.68
C GLU A 182 -7.75 -3.90 -12.21
N LEU A 183 -6.78 -3.94 -11.28
CA LEU A 183 -7.04 -3.73 -9.85
C LEU A 183 -7.48 -2.30 -9.51
N VAL A 184 -7.14 -1.32 -10.34
CA VAL A 184 -7.51 0.09 -10.13
C VAL A 184 -8.88 0.41 -10.77
N ALA A 185 -9.26 -0.28 -11.83
CA ALA A 185 -10.42 0.05 -12.67
C ALA A 185 -11.72 0.27 -11.87
N ASP A 186 -12.07 -0.63 -10.95
CA ASP A 186 -13.33 -0.55 -10.21
C ASP A 186 -13.38 0.63 -9.22
N ASN A 187 -12.25 0.89 -8.55
CA ASN A 187 -12.12 2.02 -7.64
C ASN A 187 -12.08 3.36 -8.40
N GLU A 188 -11.51 3.36 -9.61
CA GLU A 188 -11.50 4.54 -10.47
C GLU A 188 -12.91 4.88 -10.95
N LYS A 189 -13.68 3.89 -11.43
CA LYS A 189 -15.11 4.06 -11.79
C LYS A 189 -15.91 4.63 -10.62
N SER A 190 -15.80 4.02 -9.44
CA SER A 190 -16.50 4.46 -8.22
C SER A 190 -16.15 5.92 -7.85
N ARG A 191 -14.88 6.32 -8.00
CA ARG A 191 -14.42 7.69 -7.71
C ARG A 191 -14.89 8.69 -8.75
N ILE A 192 -14.98 8.30 -10.02
CA ILE A 192 -15.52 9.16 -11.09
C ILE A 192 -17.02 9.40 -10.84
N GLU A 193 -17.77 8.36 -10.47
CA GLU A 193 -19.18 8.46 -10.12
C GLU A 193 -19.41 9.36 -8.89
N GLN A 194 -18.62 9.19 -7.83
CA GLN A 194 -18.66 10.06 -6.65
C GLN A 194 -18.37 11.51 -7.02
N ARG A 195 -17.32 11.78 -7.79
CA ARG A 195 -16.98 13.15 -8.24
C ARG A 195 -18.08 13.74 -9.14
N ALA A 196 -18.67 12.95 -10.04
CA ALA A 196 -19.77 13.39 -10.87
C ALA A 196 -20.99 13.77 -10.02
N SER A 197 -21.28 13.01 -8.96
CA SER A 197 -22.35 13.31 -8.01
C SER A 197 -22.06 14.56 -7.16
N GLU A 198 -20.80 14.80 -6.76
CA GLU A 198 -20.38 16.01 -6.03
C GLU A 198 -20.48 17.27 -6.92
N ILE A 199 -20.16 17.15 -8.22
CA ILE A 199 -20.31 18.25 -9.19
C ILE A 199 -21.78 18.59 -9.41
N GLN A 200 -22.67 17.59 -9.43
CA GLN A 200 -24.12 17.81 -9.51
C GLN A 200 -24.69 18.33 -8.18
N GLY A 201 -24.12 17.94 -7.03
CA GLY A 201 -24.51 18.41 -5.70
C GLY A 201 -24.04 19.83 -5.34
N THR A 202 -23.07 20.40 -6.07
CA THR A 202 -22.52 21.74 -5.81
C THR A 202 -23.14 22.85 -6.65
N SER A 203 -24.27 22.60 -7.34
CA SER A 203 -25.07 23.66 -7.99
C SER A 203 -26.08 24.35 -7.06
N LYS A 204 -25.81 24.42 -5.75
CA LYS A 204 -26.55 25.29 -4.82
C LYS A 204 -25.59 26.20 -4.06
N ASN A 205 -25.43 27.41 -4.61
CA ASN A 205 -25.01 28.65 -3.94
C ASN A 205 -23.97 28.51 -2.81
N SER A 206 -22.68 28.58 -3.17
CA SER A 206 -21.67 29.06 -2.23
C SER A 206 -22.06 30.48 -1.75
N PRO A 207 -22.17 30.74 -0.43
CA PRO A 207 -22.45 32.08 0.12
C PRO A 207 -21.36 33.11 -0.22
N TYR A 208 -20.25 32.67 -0.80
CA TYR A 208 -19.05 33.47 -1.07
C TYR A 208 -18.88 33.84 -2.55
N SER A 209 -19.92 33.71 -3.40
CA SER A 209 -19.83 34.25 -4.76
C SER A 209 -19.84 35.79 -4.74
N ARG A 210 -18.67 36.40 -4.95
CA ARG A 210 -18.57 37.86 -5.07
C ARG A 210 -19.38 38.33 -6.28
N LYS A 211 -20.37 39.19 -6.06
CA LYS A 211 -21.22 39.79 -7.09
C LYS A 211 -20.57 41.07 -7.63
N TRP A 212 -20.96 41.52 -8.82
CA TRP A 212 -20.49 42.79 -9.36
C TRP A 212 -21.10 43.98 -8.62
N CYS A 213 -20.33 45.06 -8.48
CA CYS A 213 -20.81 46.32 -7.91
C CYS A 213 -21.97 46.88 -8.74
N GLN A 214 -23.07 47.26 -8.09
CA GLN A 214 -24.33 47.65 -8.74
C GLN A 214 -24.57 49.17 -8.78
N ILE A 215 -23.58 49.98 -8.42
CA ILE A 215 -23.70 51.46 -8.35
C ILE A 215 -22.96 52.16 -9.51
N GLY A 216 -22.07 51.47 -10.23
CA GLY A 216 -21.53 51.97 -11.50
C GLY A 216 -20.41 53.02 -11.43
N TYR A 217 -20.04 53.53 -10.24
CA TYR A 217 -18.88 54.43 -10.07
C TYR A 217 -17.51 53.72 -10.10
N CYS A 218 -17.46 52.45 -10.49
CA CYS A 218 -16.22 51.69 -10.60
C CYS A 218 -16.20 50.84 -11.86
N ASN A 219 -15.01 50.40 -12.28
CA ASN A 219 -14.83 49.51 -13.43
C ASN A 219 -15.21 48.06 -13.07
N ASN A 220 -16.49 47.81 -12.76
CA ASN A 220 -17.08 46.48 -12.54
C ASN A 220 -16.38 45.62 -11.47
N ASN A 221 -15.97 46.25 -10.36
CA ASN A 221 -15.33 45.55 -9.25
C ASN A 221 -16.26 44.50 -8.61
N LYS A 222 -15.71 43.34 -8.25
CA LYS A 222 -16.43 42.29 -7.50
C LYS A 222 -16.45 42.59 -6.00
N THR A 223 -17.57 42.32 -5.33
CA THR A 223 -17.79 42.59 -3.91
C THR A 223 -18.69 41.55 -3.26
N THR A 224 -18.55 41.37 -1.94
CA THR A 224 -19.51 40.65 -1.07
C THR A 224 -20.32 41.59 -0.19
N THR A 225 -19.95 42.87 -0.15
CA THR A 225 -20.54 43.86 0.76
C THR A 225 -21.85 44.40 0.21
N ILE A 226 -22.89 44.45 1.05
CA ILE A 226 -24.22 44.97 0.70
C ILE A 226 -24.44 46.31 1.43
N CYS A 227 -24.93 47.31 0.71
CA CYS A 227 -25.31 48.60 1.29
C CYS A 227 -26.53 48.42 2.20
N ASN A 228 -26.44 48.83 3.47
CA ASN A 228 -27.54 48.70 4.42
C ASN A 228 -28.79 49.49 4.03
N LEU A 229 -28.63 50.63 3.35
CA LEU A 229 -29.74 51.51 2.95
C LEU A 229 -30.41 51.06 1.65
N ARG A 230 -29.62 50.67 0.65
CA ARG A 230 -30.13 50.37 -0.71
C ARG A 230 -30.18 48.88 -1.03
N LYS A 231 -29.69 48.01 -0.15
CA LYS A 231 -29.62 46.54 -0.31
C LYS A 231 -28.96 46.08 -1.63
N LYS A 232 -28.10 46.92 -2.20
CA LYS A 232 -27.30 46.64 -3.40
C LYS A 232 -25.88 46.20 -3.03
N TYR A 233 -25.24 45.40 -3.89
CA TYR A 233 -23.83 45.02 -3.76
C TYR A 233 -22.92 46.19 -4.12
N VAL A 234 -22.01 46.58 -3.22
CA VAL A 234 -21.14 47.75 -3.37
C VAL A 234 -19.70 47.40 -3.03
N CYS A 235 -18.76 47.74 -3.93
CA CYS A 235 -17.33 47.51 -3.68
C CYS A 235 -16.75 48.60 -2.75
N GLY A 236 -15.59 48.35 -2.12
CA GLY A 236 -14.96 49.29 -1.19
C GLY A 236 -14.71 50.71 -1.77
N LYS A 237 -14.45 50.84 -3.08
CA LYS A 237 -14.30 52.14 -3.75
C LYS A 237 -15.61 52.93 -3.84
N CYS A 238 -16.74 52.25 -3.86
CA CYS A 238 -18.07 52.87 -3.96
C CYS A 238 -18.78 52.95 -2.59
N THR A 239 -18.08 52.64 -1.49
CA THR A 239 -18.62 52.64 -0.13
C THR A 239 -17.99 53.78 0.67
N GLN A 240 -18.82 54.62 1.28
CA GLN A 240 -18.37 55.63 2.25
C GLN A 240 -18.72 55.14 3.66
N LYS A 241 -17.72 55.03 4.55
CA LYS A 241 -17.97 54.71 5.96
C LYS A 241 -18.44 55.98 6.67
N LYS A 242 -19.68 55.98 7.17
CA LYS A 242 -20.11 56.99 8.16
C LYS A 242 -19.56 56.59 9.53
N LEU A 243 -18.62 57.37 10.05
CA LEU A 243 -18.21 57.30 11.45
C LEU A 243 -19.17 58.16 12.26
N TYR A 244 -19.79 57.59 13.29
CA TYR A 244 -20.55 58.34 14.28
C TYR A 244 -19.63 58.55 15.48
N VAL A 245 -19.21 59.79 15.69
CA VAL A 245 -18.37 60.18 16.82
C VAL A 245 -19.29 60.71 17.92
N CYS A 246 -19.01 60.34 19.17
CA CYS A 246 -19.82 60.77 20.32
C CYS A 246 -19.64 62.27 20.56
N LYS A 247 -20.63 62.97 21.15
CA LYS A 247 -20.50 64.41 21.44
C LYS A 247 -19.32 64.78 22.36
N LYS A 248 -18.80 63.83 23.15
CA LYS A 248 -17.61 64.02 24.01
C LYS A 248 -16.28 63.71 23.30
N CYS A 249 -16.35 63.22 22.07
CA CYS A 249 -15.23 62.67 21.31
C CYS A 249 -14.84 63.60 20.14
N ASP A 250 -15.45 64.79 20.05
CA ASP A 250 -15.27 65.81 19.00
C ASP A 250 -14.80 67.16 19.60
N GLU A 251 -14.25 67.11 20.83
CA GLU A 251 -13.47 68.17 21.48
C GLU A 251 -12.00 67.74 21.60
#